data_AF-A0A832NQZ0-F1
#
_entry.id   AF-A0A832NQZ0-F1
#
_cell.length_a   1.000
_cell.length_b   1.000
_cell.length_c   1.000
_cell.angle_alpha   90.00
_cell.angle_beta   90.00
_cell.angle_gamma   90.00
#
_symmetry.space_group_name_H-M   'P 1'
#
loop_
_entity.id
_entity.type
_entity.pdbx_description
1 polymer ?
#
loop_
_entity_poly.entity_id
_entity_poly.type
_entity_poly.pdbx_seq_one_letter_code
_entity_poly.pdbx_strand_id
1 'polypeptide(L)'
;MYDEVYNWAYAVGRTILEQSDKGDDLLRALIFNIRGEDLPGRFLEKLSSRLTEYKTNRNIAIDVSMQRRLFEKKWYGDSFRYMKSAVLSGLLNSLGSRSQKREEVSP
;
A
#
# COMPACT_ATOMS: atom_id res chain seq x y z
N MET A 1 12.38 -6.26 -9.98
CA MET A 1 11.56 -6.99 -8.99
C MET A 1 11.16 -6.12 -7.80
N TYR A 2 12.06 -5.76 -6.88
CA TYR A 2 11.68 -4.91 -5.74
C TYR A 2 11.21 -3.53 -6.19
N ASP A 3 11.77 -3.00 -7.28
CA ASP A 3 11.28 -1.77 -7.92
C ASP A 3 9.86 -1.92 -8.47
N GLU A 4 9.50 -3.10 -8.99
CA GLU A 4 8.12 -3.37 -9.45
C GLU A 4 7.16 -3.42 -8.26
N VAL A 5 7.57 -4.02 -7.14
CA VAL A 5 6.79 -4.04 -5.90
C VAL A 5 6.62 -2.62 -5.35
N TYR A 6 7.69 -1.83 -5.36
CA TYR A 6 7.67 -0.43 -4.97
C TYR A 6 6.71 0.38 -5.87
N ASN A 7 6.86 0.28 -7.18
CA ASN A 7 6.04 1.02 -8.15
C ASN A 7 4.56 0.63 -8.04
N TRP A 8 4.27 -0.66 -7.85
CA TRP A 8 2.91 -1.12 -7.57
C TRP A 8 2.37 -0.52 -6.28
N ALA A 9 3.12 -0.61 -5.18
CA ALA A 9 2.68 -0.08 -3.89
C ALA A 9 2.47 1.44 -3.92
N TYR A 10 3.34 2.16 -4.63
CA TYR A 10 3.19 3.59 -4.89
C TYR A 10 1.91 3.89 -5.66
N ALA A 11 1.64 3.17 -6.76
CA ALA A 11 0.43 3.34 -7.56
C ALA A 11 -0.83 3.03 -6.74
N VAL A 12 -0.84 1.95 -5.94
CA VAL A 12 -1.94 1.64 -5.01
C VAL A 12 -2.18 2.79 -4.04
N GLY A 13 -1.12 3.32 -3.45
CA GLY A 13 -1.22 4.47 -2.55
C GLY A 13 -1.79 5.71 -3.24
N ARG A 14 -1.37 6.01 -4.48
CA ARG A 14 -1.94 7.09 -5.29
C ARG A 14 -3.43 6.88 -5.55
N THR A 15 -3.83 5.69 -5.96
CA THR A 15 -5.24 5.36 -6.21
C THR A 15 -6.10 5.55 -4.95
N ILE A 16 -5.63 5.08 -3.79
CA ILE A 16 -6.34 5.27 -2.50
C ILE A 16 -6.52 6.75 -2.18
N LEU A 17 -5.48 7.56 -2.41
CA LEU A 17 -5.51 8.99 -2.13
C LEU A 17 -6.43 9.75 -3.09
N GLU A 18 -6.50 9.34 -4.36
CA GLU A 18 -7.26 10.03 -5.41
C GLU A 18 -8.73 9.65 -5.46
N GLN A 19 -9.07 8.39 -5.18
CA GLN A 19 -10.44 7.89 -5.30
C GLN A 19 -11.29 8.04 -4.03
N SER A 20 -10.71 8.52 -2.93
CA SER A 20 -11.44 8.74 -1.68
C SER A 20 -11.01 10.02 -0.97
N ASP A 21 -12.00 10.77 -0.53
CA ASP A 21 -11.91 11.90 0.38
C ASP A 21 -11.39 11.49 1.77
N LYS A 22 -11.47 10.20 2.12
CA LYS A 22 -10.82 9.59 3.31
C LYS A 22 -9.47 8.94 3.00
N GLY A 23 -8.92 9.16 1.80
CA GLY A 23 -7.75 8.44 1.30
C GLY A 23 -6.51 8.54 2.20
N ASP A 24 -6.28 9.69 2.85
CA ASP A 24 -5.17 9.85 3.80
C ASP A 24 -5.29 8.89 4.99
N ASP A 25 -6.48 8.82 5.60
CA ASP A 25 -6.75 7.96 6.75
C ASP A 25 -6.69 6.48 6.36
N LEU A 26 -7.26 6.13 5.21
CA LEU A 26 -7.23 4.77 4.67
C LEU A 26 -5.79 4.32 4.41
N LEU A 27 -4.97 5.14 3.75
CA LEU A 27 -3.58 4.79 3.46
C LEU A 27 -2.74 4.67 4.73
N ARG A 28 -2.92 5.58 5.70
CA ARG A 28 -2.25 5.49 7.01
C ARG A 28 -2.66 4.24 7.78
N ALA A 29 -3.95 3.91 7.78
CA ALA A 29 -4.46 2.69 8.40
C ALA A 29 -3.89 1.43 7.74
N LEU A 30 -3.79 1.39 6.41
CA LEU A 30 -3.16 0.30 5.68
C LEU A 30 -1.70 0.12 6.11
N ILE A 31 -0.89 1.19 6.10
CA ILE A 31 0.52 1.16 6.49
C ILE A 31 0.66 0.67 7.94
N PHE A 32 -0.15 1.21 8.86
CA PHE A 32 -0.12 0.80 10.27
C PHE A 32 -0.45 -0.68 10.46
N ASN A 33 -1.43 -1.19 9.72
CA ASN A 33 -1.86 -2.59 9.80
C ASN A 33 -0.78 -3.60 9.36
N ILE A 34 0.08 -3.23 8.40
CA ILE A 34 1.04 -4.16 7.82
C ILE A 34 2.49 -3.96 8.32
N ARG A 35 2.85 -2.77 8.82
CA ARG A 35 4.25 -2.47 9.20
C ARG A 35 4.78 -3.34 10.33
N GLY A 36 3.92 -3.74 11.26
CA GLY A 36 4.28 -4.55 12.43
C GLY A 36 4.43 -6.05 12.12
N GLU A 37 4.17 -6.47 10.88
CA GLU A 37 4.17 -7.89 10.54
C GLU A 37 5.55 -8.39 10.14
N ASP A 38 6.11 -9.29 10.94
CA ASP A 38 7.43 -9.88 10.70
C ASP A 38 7.38 -11.26 10.03
N LEU A 39 6.17 -11.81 9.88
CA LEU A 39 5.95 -13.06 9.15
C LEU A 39 5.43 -12.75 7.74
N PRO A 40 6.07 -13.29 6.68
CA PRO A 40 5.68 -13.02 5.30
C PRO A 40 4.22 -13.35 4.99
N GLY A 41 3.74 -14.50 5.48
CA GLY A 41 2.35 -14.92 5.29
C GLY A 41 1.36 -13.93 5.90
N ARG A 42 1.59 -13.54 7.16
CA ARG A 42 0.73 -12.61 7.88
C ARG A 42 0.76 -11.20 7.26
N PHE A 43 1.92 -10.75 6.79
CA PHE A 43 2.06 -9.50 6.05
C PHE A 43 1.19 -9.48 4.79
N LEU A 44 1.32 -10.50 3.94
CA LEU A 44 0.57 -10.61 2.68
C LEU A 44 -0.93 -10.78 2.91
N GLU A 45 -1.31 -11.55 3.94
CA GLU A 45 -2.70 -11.75 4.34
C GLU A 45 -3.36 -10.43 4.74
N LYS A 46 -2.74 -9.66 5.65
CA LYS A 46 -3.28 -8.36 6.07
C LYS A 46 -3.34 -7.35 4.95
N LEU A 47 -2.31 -7.29 4.11
CA LEU A 47 -2.26 -6.42 2.94
C LEU A 47 -3.41 -6.75 1.96
N SER A 48 -3.56 -8.03 1.61
CA SER A 48 -4.62 -8.50 0.71
C SER A 48 -6.02 -8.26 1.27
N SER A 49 -6.22 -8.56 2.55
CA SER A 49 -7.49 -8.37 3.25
C SER A 49 -7.95 -6.91 3.22
N ARG A 50 -7.05 -5.96 3.52
CA ARG A 50 -7.40 -4.53 3.51
C ARG A 50 -7.63 -3.96 2.13
N LEU A 51 -6.85 -4.34 1.13
CA LEU A 51 -7.12 -3.91 -0.25
C LEU A 51 -8.46 -4.46 -0.75
N THR A 52 -8.80 -5.71 -0.39
CA THR A 52 -10.10 -6.30 -0.73
C THR A 52 -11.25 -5.57 -0.05
N GLU A 53 -11.11 -5.22 1.23
CA GLU A 53 -12.10 -4.40 1.94
C GLU A 53 -12.30 -3.04 1.26
N TYR A 54 -11.22 -2.35 0.88
CA TYR A 54 -11.32 -1.05 0.21
C TYR A 54 -12.04 -1.16 -1.14
N LYS A 55 -11.83 -2.26 -1.86
CA LYS A 55 -12.50 -2.54 -3.13
C LYS A 55 -13.98 -2.92 -2.96
N THR A 56 -14.33 -3.68 -1.93
CA THR A 56 -15.66 -4.30 -1.79
C THR A 56 -16.62 -3.50 -0.92
N ASN A 57 -16.12 -2.66 -0.01
CA ASN A 57 -16.95 -1.82 0.83
C ASN A 57 -17.60 -0.70 0.00
N ARG A 58 -18.93 -0.70 -0.08
CA ARG A 58 -19.71 0.28 -0.87
C ARG A 58 -19.48 1.73 -0.47
N ASN A 59 -19.06 1.99 0.76
CA ASN A 59 -18.77 3.33 1.26
C ASN A 59 -17.33 3.80 0.93
N ILE A 60 -16.51 2.93 0.32
CA ILE A 60 -15.11 3.20 -0.06
C ILE A 60 -14.94 3.01 -1.57
N ALA A 61 -15.22 1.79 -2.06
CA ALA A 61 -15.23 1.39 -3.47
C ALA A 61 -13.99 1.83 -4.28
N ILE A 62 -12.79 1.71 -3.71
CA ILE A 62 -11.52 2.05 -4.37
C ILE A 62 -11.08 0.88 -5.25
N ASP A 63 -10.79 1.12 -6.53
CA ASP A 63 -10.30 0.07 -7.43
C ASP A 63 -8.81 -0.22 -7.25
N VAL A 64 -8.51 -0.97 -6.20
CA VAL A 64 -7.17 -1.48 -5.89
C VAL A 64 -7.17 -3.00 -5.81
N SER A 65 -6.04 -3.60 -6.19
CA SER A 65 -5.87 -5.04 -6.13
C SER A 65 -4.45 -5.43 -5.79
N MET A 66 -4.32 -6.63 -5.23
CA MET A 66 -3.03 -7.25 -4.95
C MET A 66 -2.27 -7.54 -6.25
N GLN A 67 -0.97 -7.27 -6.25
CA GLN A 67 -0.10 -7.71 -7.33
C GLN A 67 0.08 -9.23 -7.27
N ARG A 68 -0.39 -9.95 -8.30
CA ARG A 68 -0.30 -11.43 -8.40
C ARG A 68 1.10 -11.96 -8.13
N ARG A 69 2.13 -11.28 -8.64
CA ARG A 69 3.55 -11.65 -8.47
C ARG A 69 4.01 -11.74 -7.02
N LEU A 70 3.34 -11.06 -6.08
CA LEU A 70 3.64 -11.19 -4.65
C LEU A 70 3.35 -12.59 -4.11
N PHE A 71 2.50 -13.37 -4.76
CA PHE A 71 2.17 -14.75 -4.37
C PHE A 71 2.95 -15.81 -5.17
N GLU A 72 3.60 -15.41 -6.27
CA GLU A 72 4.35 -16.33 -7.14
C GLU A 72 5.70 -16.73 -6.55
N LYS A 73 6.16 -16.02 -5.51
CA LYS A 73 7.43 -16.29 -4.83
C LYS A 73 7.22 -16.65 -3.37
N LYS A 74 8.10 -17.53 -2.87
CA LYS A 74 8.27 -17.75 -1.44
C LYS A 74 9.15 -16.65 -0.88
N TRP A 75 8.62 -15.90 0.08
CA TRP A 75 9.35 -14.85 0.80
C TRP A 75 9.89 -15.41 2.11
N TYR A 76 11.18 -15.22 2.35
CA TYR A 76 11.86 -15.64 3.57
C TYR A 76 13.10 -14.78 3.84
N GLY A 77 13.46 -14.62 5.12
CA GLY A 77 14.65 -13.87 5.54
C GLY A 77 14.74 -12.50 4.86
N ASP A 78 15.88 -12.21 4.23
CA ASP A 78 16.16 -10.93 3.60
C ASP A 78 15.25 -10.64 2.41
N SER A 79 14.86 -11.66 1.64
CA SER A 79 13.96 -11.46 0.50
C SER A 79 12.62 -10.88 0.94
N PHE A 80 12.12 -11.30 2.11
CA PHE A 80 10.94 -10.74 2.74
C PHE A 80 11.19 -9.31 3.23
N ARG A 81 12.31 -9.05 3.90
CA ARG A 81 12.66 -7.71 4.39
C ARG A 81 12.71 -6.68 3.26
N TYR A 82 13.31 -7.02 2.12
CA TYR A 82 13.34 -6.15 0.94
C TYR A 82 11.95 -5.95 0.32
N MET A 83 11.13 -7.00 0.21
CA MET A 83 9.76 -6.88 -0.29
C MET A 83 8.91 -5.99 0.63
N LYS A 84 8.94 -6.24 1.94
CA LYS A 84 8.25 -5.42 2.96
C LYS A 84 8.70 -3.96 2.87
N SER A 85 10.00 -3.71 2.74
CA SER A 85 10.55 -2.36 2.61
C SER A 85 10.09 -1.67 1.33
N ALA A 86 10.06 -2.38 0.19
CA ALA A 86 9.57 -1.85 -1.07
C ALA A 86 8.07 -1.47 -1.00
N VAL A 87 7.23 -2.33 -0.41
CA VAL A 87 5.80 -2.04 -0.20
C VAL A 87 5.61 -0.82 0.70
N LEU A 88 6.26 -0.80 1.87
CA LEU A 88 6.12 0.30 2.82
C LEU A 88 6.63 1.62 2.25
N SER A 89 7.77 1.60 1.55
CA SER A 89 8.34 2.80 0.93
C SER A 89 7.45 3.34 -0.17
N GLY A 90 6.87 2.47 -1.02
CA GLY A 90 5.94 2.90 -2.07
C GLY A 90 4.70 3.59 -1.49
N LEU A 91 4.07 2.97 -0.48
CA LEU A 91 2.92 3.54 0.20
C LEU A 91 3.27 4.87 0.90
N LEU A 92 4.37 4.93 1.64
CA LEU A 92 4.80 6.15 2.34
C LEU A 92 5.14 7.30 1.38
N ASN A 93 5.82 7.01 0.28
CA ASN A 93 6.17 8.03 -0.71
C ASN A 93 4.93 8.58 -1.43
N SER A 94 3.92 7.75 -1.67
CA SER A 94 2.65 8.22 -2.22
C SER A 94 1.93 9.20 -1.28
N LEU A 95 2.01 8.96 0.03
CA LEU A 95 1.46 9.83 1.07
C LEU A 95 2.22 11.17 1.14
N GLY A 96 3.56 11.13 1.17
CA GLY A 96 4.41 12.33 1.20
C GLY A 96 4.21 13.21 -0.05
N SER A 97 4.06 12.61 -1.22
CA SER A 97 3.84 13.33 -2.48
C SER A 97 2.49 14.09 -2.51
N ARG A 98 1.47 13.60 -1.79
CA ARG A 98 0.19 14.33 -1.66
C ARG A 98 0.30 15.52 -0.73
N SER A 99 1.05 15.40 0.36
CA SER A 99 1.29 16.51 1.30
C SER A 99 1.98 17.68 0.61
N GLN A 100 3.04 17.42 -0.17
CA GLN A 100 3.72 18.46 -0.95
C GLN A 100 2.77 19.16 -1.94
N LYS A 101 1.96 18.38 -2.67
CA LYS A 101 0.96 18.95 -3.60
C LYS A 101 -0.11 19.80 -2.90
N ARG A 102 -0.44 19.54 -1.63
CA ARG A 102 -1.37 20.39 -0.86
C ARG A 102 -0.69 21.70 -0.43
N GLU A 103 0.57 21.64 -0.01
CA GLU A 103 1.35 22.81 0.40
C GLU A 103 1.64 23.78 -0.77
N GLU A 104 1.89 23.27 -1.98
CA GLU A 104 2.09 24.09 -3.18
C GLU A 104 0.83 24.82 -3.67
N VAL A 105 -0.36 24.39 -3.25
CA VAL A 105 -1.66 24.93 -3.71
C VAL A 105 -2.31 25.84 -2.65
N SER A 106 -1.74 25.94 -1.45
CA SER A 106 -2.17 26.89 -0.43
C SER A 106 -1.49 28.26 -0.65
N PRO A 107 -2.25 29.36 -0.85
CA PRO A 107 -1.72 30.71 -1.07
C PRO A 107 -1.09 31.34 0.18
#